data_AF-A0A3S0BIU1-F1
#
_entry.id   AF-A0A3S0BIU1-F1
#
_cell.length_a   1.000
_cell.length_b   1.000
_cell.length_c   1.000
_cell.angle_alpha   90.00
_cell.angle_beta   90.00
_cell.angle_gamma   90.00
#
_symmetry.space_group_name_H-M   'P 1'
#
loop_
_entity.id
_entity.type
_entity.pdbx_description
1 polymer ?
#
loop_
_entity_poly.entity_id
_entity_poly.type
_entity_poly.pdbx_seq_one_letter_code
_entity_poly.pdbx_strand_id
1 'polypeptide(L)'
;MNNTGCVTFEKNERTILANLGGQPWKASQFTRRALRAARSDWLRLRKAVGFTGAGRWLTTELTSPKLAKSGVPSVGVTLHSSLRALAVWRQQDEATQHAIAAALDTTVDDVRSSLMQTMCPRSTSGCVGGCVTTHSEQASLGRTDVVRLVKTLFHLHRPASAFCLTGEELRKLRKANGRKCRWRVNISDDIRWELLAPGLWTFKVPGYAYTKWTPQERPGRKGLSLVYSATERHTDADITNMLRDGHRVAVVLDVRPADLPDVWKGCPVSDGNVTDDLYTHQGPCIVGLSVKGPTLAIKERMRRTGFARPA
;
A
#
# COMPACT_ATOMS: atom_id res chain seq x y z
N MET A 1 12.24 -11.67 26.14
CA MET A 1 12.63 -10.31 26.59
C MET A 1 12.28 -9.35 25.47
N ASN A 2 11.23 -8.55 25.64
CA ASN A 2 10.75 -7.64 24.61
C ASN A 2 11.72 -6.46 24.54
N ASN A 3 12.62 -6.48 23.56
CA ASN A 3 13.41 -5.32 23.20
C ASN A 3 12.45 -4.30 22.55
N THR A 4 11.72 -3.54 23.36
CA THR A 4 10.95 -2.39 22.88
C THR A 4 11.93 -1.27 22.56
N GLY A 5 12.70 -1.48 21.48
CA GLY A 5 13.40 -0.38 20.82
C GLY A 5 12.37 0.70 20.52
N CYS A 6 12.72 1.95 20.81
CA CYS A 6 11.90 3.11 20.47
C CYS A 6 11.51 3.00 18.99
N VAL A 7 10.20 2.98 18.70
CA VAL A 7 9.72 2.86 17.32
C VAL A 7 10.06 4.15 16.58
N THR A 8 11.08 4.10 15.73
CA THR A 8 11.46 5.23 14.90
C THR A 8 10.50 5.36 13.72
N PHE A 9 9.75 6.46 13.65
CA PHE A 9 8.89 6.79 12.51
C PHE A 9 9.69 7.44 11.38
N GLU A 10 9.39 7.09 10.14
CA GLU A 10 9.97 7.72 8.94
C GLU A 10 9.36 9.11 8.69
N LYS A 11 10.00 9.94 7.84
CA LYS A 11 9.56 11.33 7.59
C LYS A 11 8.06 11.44 7.28
N ASN A 12 7.57 10.61 6.37
CA ASN A 12 6.17 10.54 5.97
C ASN A 12 5.24 10.05 7.08
N GLU A 13 5.65 9.03 7.85
CA GLU A 13 4.90 8.56 9.01
C GLU A 13 4.84 9.63 10.11
N ARG A 14 5.91 10.41 10.30
CA ARG A 14 5.94 11.56 11.22
C ARG A 14 5.00 12.67 10.76
N THR A 15 4.95 12.99 9.46
CA THR A 15 3.98 13.95 8.92
C THR A 15 2.55 13.49 9.16
N ILE A 16 2.23 12.22 8.88
CA ILE A 16 0.91 11.66 9.14
C ILE A 16 0.58 11.71 10.64
N LEU A 17 1.52 11.31 11.50
CA LEU A 17 1.36 11.34 12.95
C LEU A 17 1.15 12.76 13.48
N ALA A 18 1.89 13.75 12.96
CA ALA A 18 1.69 15.16 13.30
C ALA A 18 0.28 15.63 12.93
N ASN A 19 -0.22 15.25 11.75
CA ASN A 19 -1.59 15.55 11.30
C ASN A 19 -2.68 14.74 12.04
N LEU A 20 -2.28 13.77 12.89
CA LEU A 20 -3.15 13.12 13.87
C LEU A 20 -3.09 13.79 15.27
N GLY A 21 -2.34 14.88 15.43
CA GLY A 21 -2.10 15.51 16.73
C GLY A 21 -1.00 14.83 17.55
N GLY A 22 -0.04 14.18 16.88
CA GLY A 22 1.10 13.52 17.50
C GLY A 22 0.79 12.15 18.11
N GLN A 23 -0.43 11.63 17.96
CA GLN A 23 -0.86 10.37 18.55
C GLN A 23 -1.49 9.44 17.52
N PRO A 24 -1.23 8.11 17.57
CA PRO A 24 -1.88 7.16 16.69
C PRO A 24 -3.40 7.17 16.80
N TRP A 25 -4.07 6.93 15.68
CA TRP A 25 -5.53 6.84 15.62
C TRP A 25 -6.05 5.59 16.33
N LYS A 26 -7.00 5.80 17.25
CA LYS A 26 -7.63 4.77 18.09
C LYS A 26 -9.08 4.55 17.66
N ALA A 27 -9.59 3.34 17.92
CA ALA A 27 -10.96 2.97 17.59
C ALA A 27 -12.02 3.83 18.30
N SER A 28 -11.71 4.42 19.46
CA SER A 28 -12.59 5.36 20.17
C SER A 28 -12.87 6.64 19.35
N GLN A 29 -12.01 6.98 18.39
CA GLN A 29 -12.23 8.11 17.48
C GLN A 29 -13.23 7.78 16.36
N PHE A 30 -13.56 6.50 16.16
CA PHE A 30 -14.60 6.07 15.21
C PHE A 30 -16.00 6.31 15.77
N THR A 31 -16.47 7.56 15.65
CA THR A 31 -17.80 7.99 16.10
C THR A 31 -18.69 8.35 14.91
N ARG A 32 -20.02 8.42 15.12
CA ARG A 32 -20.95 8.89 14.07
C ARG A 32 -20.62 10.30 13.60
N ARG A 33 -20.21 11.18 14.54
CA ARG A 33 -19.80 12.56 14.25
C ARG A 33 -18.54 12.58 13.37
N ALA A 34 -17.51 11.84 13.78
CA ALA A 34 -16.26 11.76 13.02
C ALA A 34 -16.48 11.18 11.61
N LEU A 35 -17.34 10.16 11.49
CA LEU A 35 -17.67 9.57 10.19
C LEU A 35 -18.43 10.55 9.27
N ARG A 36 -19.38 11.33 9.81
CA ARG A 36 -20.08 12.37 9.05
C ARG A 36 -19.12 13.44 8.55
N ALA A 37 -18.21 13.91 9.42
CA ALA A 37 -17.17 14.86 9.05
C ALA A 37 -16.26 14.29 7.95
N ALA A 38 -15.76 13.07 8.13
CA ALA A 38 -14.88 12.41 7.17
C ALA A 38 -15.51 12.27 5.77
N ARG A 39 -16.80 11.95 5.69
CA ARG A 39 -17.53 11.89 4.42
C ARG A 39 -17.67 13.27 3.77
N SER A 40 -17.89 14.31 4.58
CA SER A 40 -17.96 15.69 4.10
C SER A 40 -16.61 16.16 3.55
N ASP A 41 -15.53 15.93 4.28
CA ASP A 41 -14.16 16.28 3.86
C ASP A 41 -13.79 15.55 2.56
N TRP A 42 -14.10 14.26 2.49
CA TRP A 42 -13.82 13.46 1.31
C TRP A 42 -14.61 13.92 0.09
N LEU A 43 -15.89 14.23 0.26
CA LEU A 43 -16.72 14.79 -0.82
C LEU A 43 -16.18 16.16 -1.28
N ARG A 44 -15.75 17.02 -0.35
CA ARG A 44 -15.17 18.33 -0.65
C ARG A 44 -13.92 18.19 -1.53
N LEU A 45 -12.97 17.33 -1.13
CA LEU A 45 -11.76 17.09 -1.90
C LEU A 45 -12.06 16.47 -3.27
N ARG A 46 -13.04 15.57 -3.36
CA ARG A 46 -13.44 15.00 -4.65
C ARG A 46 -14.07 16.01 -5.59
N LYS A 47 -14.89 16.94 -5.07
CA LYS A 47 -15.47 18.03 -5.86
C LYS A 47 -14.41 18.99 -6.40
N ALA A 48 -13.34 19.23 -5.63
CA ALA A 48 -12.21 20.06 -6.07
C ALA A 48 -11.51 19.54 -7.34
N VAL A 49 -11.65 18.25 -7.66
CA VAL A 49 -11.10 17.63 -8.88
C VAL A 49 -12.20 17.17 -9.86
N GLY A 50 -13.38 17.79 -9.79
CA GLY A 50 -14.45 17.59 -10.77
C GLY A 50 -15.27 16.31 -10.62
N PHE A 51 -15.29 15.65 -9.45
CA PHE A 51 -16.24 14.56 -9.17
C PHE A 51 -17.51 15.08 -8.49
N THR A 52 -18.67 14.54 -8.87
CA THR A 52 -19.97 14.94 -8.33
C THR A 52 -20.35 14.22 -7.03
N GLY A 53 -19.73 13.07 -6.75
CA GLY A 53 -20.02 12.25 -5.58
C GLY A 53 -18.78 11.77 -4.83
N ALA A 54 -19.00 11.26 -3.62
CA ALA A 54 -17.94 10.74 -2.76
C ALA A 54 -17.27 9.48 -3.35
N GLY A 55 -18.00 8.68 -4.14
CA GLY A 55 -17.53 7.38 -4.58
C GLY A 55 -17.16 6.45 -3.42
N ARG A 56 -16.53 5.32 -3.71
CA ARG A 56 -15.98 4.43 -2.68
C ARG A 56 -14.65 4.94 -2.16
N TRP A 57 -14.42 4.76 -0.86
CA TRP A 57 -13.17 5.14 -0.23
C TRP A 57 -12.08 4.09 -0.48
N LEU A 58 -12.31 2.82 -0.11
CA LEU A 58 -11.37 1.75 -0.43
C LEU A 58 -11.58 1.29 -1.88
N THR A 59 -10.46 0.92 -2.49
CA THR A 59 -10.43 0.15 -3.72
C THR A 59 -10.93 -1.26 -3.41
N THR A 60 -11.66 -1.87 -4.35
CA THR A 60 -12.23 -3.22 -4.23
C THR A 60 -11.78 -4.09 -5.39
N GLU A 61 -12.10 -5.38 -5.36
CA GLU A 61 -11.89 -6.33 -6.46
C GLU A 61 -12.43 -5.81 -7.81
N LEU A 62 -13.58 -5.11 -7.80
CA LEU A 62 -14.19 -4.51 -9.00
C LEU A 62 -13.33 -3.44 -9.68
N THR A 63 -12.43 -2.81 -8.94
CA THR A 63 -11.63 -1.67 -9.43
C THR A 63 -10.12 -1.91 -9.32
N SER A 64 -9.72 -3.08 -8.81
CA SER A 64 -8.34 -3.52 -8.73
C SER A 64 -8.19 -4.98 -9.12
N PRO A 65 -7.59 -5.26 -10.28
CA PRO A 65 -7.26 -6.62 -10.71
C PRO A 65 -6.36 -7.36 -9.72
N LYS A 66 -5.61 -6.64 -8.87
CA LYS A 66 -4.82 -7.24 -7.78
C LYS A 66 -5.70 -7.80 -6.67
N LEU A 67 -6.71 -7.04 -6.23
CA LEU A 67 -7.64 -7.50 -5.19
C LEU A 67 -8.55 -8.63 -5.71
N ALA A 68 -8.93 -8.58 -7.00
CA ALA A 68 -9.74 -9.63 -7.62
C ALA A 68 -9.09 -11.02 -7.57
N LYS A 69 -7.76 -11.10 -7.57
CA LYS A 69 -7.00 -12.36 -7.50
C LYS A 69 -7.04 -13.06 -6.14
N SER A 70 -7.61 -12.43 -5.11
CA SER A 70 -7.71 -13.06 -3.78
C SER A 70 -8.77 -14.17 -3.70
N GLY A 71 -9.70 -14.26 -4.66
CA GLY A 71 -10.78 -15.25 -4.63
C GLY A 71 -11.83 -15.04 -3.52
N VAL A 72 -11.72 -13.96 -2.74
CA VAL A 72 -12.66 -13.56 -1.69
C VAL A 72 -12.89 -12.05 -1.72
N PRO A 73 -14.01 -11.54 -1.14
CA PRO A 73 -14.25 -10.10 -1.04
C PRO A 73 -13.06 -9.36 -0.40
N SER A 74 -12.48 -8.40 -1.12
CA SER A 74 -11.19 -7.82 -0.77
C SER A 74 -11.12 -6.34 -1.00
N VAL A 75 -10.69 -5.62 0.03
CA VAL A 75 -10.57 -4.15 -0.01
C VAL A 75 -9.14 -3.73 0.30
N GLY A 76 -8.76 -2.56 -0.18
CA GLY A 76 -7.49 -1.92 0.16
C GLY A 76 -7.47 -0.48 -0.29
N VAL A 77 -6.43 0.26 0.07
CA VAL A 77 -6.24 1.60 -0.46
C VAL A 77 -5.12 1.61 -1.49
N THR A 78 -5.42 2.10 -2.69
CA THR A 78 -4.41 2.31 -3.72
C THR A 78 -3.96 3.77 -3.67
N LEU A 79 -2.73 3.98 -3.24
CA LEU A 79 -2.09 5.29 -3.17
C LEU A 79 -1.09 5.46 -4.31
N HIS A 80 -0.71 6.69 -4.62
CA HIS A 80 0.38 6.94 -5.55
C HIS A 80 1.75 6.70 -4.92
N SER A 81 2.71 6.29 -5.75
CA SER A 81 4.13 6.52 -5.48
C SER A 81 4.41 8.03 -5.55
N SER A 82 5.37 8.56 -4.79
CA SER A 82 5.64 10.01 -4.75
C SER A 82 5.90 10.60 -6.14
N LEU A 83 6.70 9.92 -6.95
CA LEU A 83 7.01 10.37 -8.33
C LEU A 83 5.75 10.49 -9.19
N ARG A 84 4.84 9.50 -9.12
CA ARG A 84 3.60 9.55 -9.89
C ARG A 84 2.63 10.58 -9.32
N ALA A 85 2.54 10.71 -8.00
CA ALA A 85 1.67 11.69 -7.35
C ALA A 85 2.03 13.11 -7.78
N LEU A 86 3.33 13.46 -7.77
CA LEU A 86 3.82 14.77 -8.18
C LEU A 86 3.62 15.01 -9.69
N ALA A 87 3.80 13.99 -10.53
CA ALA A 87 3.53 14.11 -11.96
C ALA A 87 2.05 14.40 -12.25
N VAL A 88 1.14 13.68 -11.59
CA VAL A 88 -0.31 13.88 -11.75
C VAL A 88 -0.73 15.25 -11.20
N TRP A 89 -0.15 15.68 -10.08
CA TRP A 89 -0.35 17.02 -9.53
C TRP A 89 0.04 18.12 -10.52
N ARG A 90 1.21 18.03 -11.14
CA ARG A 90 1.70 19.00 -12.14
C ARG A 90 0.85 19.05 -13.42
N GLN A 91 0.07 18.01 -13.69
CA GLN A 91 -0.87 17.98 -14.82
C GLN A 91 -2.20 18.65 -14.50
N GLN A 92 -2.49 18.98 -13.23
CA GLN A 92 -3.67 19.74 -12.87
C GLN A 92 -3.46 21.22 -13.19
N ASP A 93 -4.48 21.88 -13.71
CA ASP A 93 -4.46 23.33 -13.90
C ASP A 93 -4.37 24.07 -12.56
N GLU A 94 -3.99 25.35 -12.62
CA GLU A 94 -3.78 26.18 -11.44
C GLU A 94 -5.04 26.31 -10.58
N ALA A 95 -6.21 26.45 -11.20
CA ALA A 95 -7.49 26.54 -10.50
C ALA A 95 -7.79 25.26 -9.69
N THR A 96 -7.53 24.09 -10.28
CA THR A 96 -7.69 22.79 -9.63
C THR A 96 -6.69 22.60 -8.51
N GLN A 97 -5.43 23.02 -8.68
CA GLN A 97 -4.43 22.97 -7.61
C GLN A 97 -4.84 23.81 -6.40
N HIS A 98 -5.31 25.05 -6.63
CA HIS A 98 -5.83 25.91 -5.57
C HIS A 98 -7.10 25.34 -4.92
N ALA A 99 -8.02 24.78 -5.71
CA ALA A 99 -9.22 24.13 -5.19
C ALA A 99 -8.90 22.92 -4.30
N ILE A 100 -7.90 22.10 -4.67
CA ILE A 100 -7.42 20.99 -3.85
C ILE A 100 -6.85 21.50 -2.53
N ALA A 101 -5.97 22.51 -2.59
CA ALA A 101 -5.34 23.09 -1.39
C ALA A 101 -6.39 23.66 -0.44
N ALA A 102 -7.35 24.42 -0.96
CA ALA A 102 -8.49 24.94 -0.21
C ALA A 102 -9.36 23.83 0.38
N ALA A 103 -9.63 22.75 -0.36
CA ALA A 103 -10.40 21.60 0.14
C ALA A 103 -9.69 20.86 1.29
N LEU A 104 -8.37 20.99 1.38
CA LEU A 104 -7.53 20.41 2.43
C LEU A 104 -7.22 21.41 3.56
N ASP A 105 -7.73 22.65 3.48
CA ASP A 105 -7.41 23.78 4.38
C ASP A 105 -5.89 23.99 4.51
N THR A 106 -5.18 24.04 3.38
CA THR A 106 -3.71 24.19 3.29
C THR A 106 -3.31 25.00 2.04
N THR A 107 -2.01 25.15 1.79
CA THR A 107 -1.49 25.89 0.62
C THR A 107 -1.06 24.94 -0.52
N VAL A 108 -0.96 25.48 -1.73
CA VAL A 108 -0.43 24.77 -2.91
C VAL A 108 1.00 24.27 -2.66
N ASP A 109 1.82 25.07 -1.97
CA ASP A 109 3.20 24.72 -1.64
C ASP A 109 3.27 23.62 -0.58
N ASP A 110 2.39 23.62 0.42
CA ASP A 110 2.30 22.54 1.42
C ASP A 110 1.88 21.22 0.77
N VAL A 111 0.91 21.27 -0.16
CA VAL A 111 0.50 20.10 -0.95
C VAL A 111 1.70 19.57 -1.74
N ARG A 112 2.40 20.44 -2.47
CA ARG A 112 3.59 20.08 -3.24
C ARG A 112 4.67 19.46 -2.36
N SER A 113 4.98 20.07 -1.21
CA SER A 113 5.95 19.60 -0.23
C SER A 113 5.58 18.21 0.31
N SER A 114 4.29 17.99 0.60
CA SER A 114 3.78 16.70 1.07
C SER A 114 3.88 15.61 0.00
N LEU A 115 3.62 15.94 -1.27
CA LEU A 115 3.73 14.99 -2.40
C LEU A 115 5.17 14.60 -2.73
N MET A 116 6.16 15.42 -2.36
CA MET A 116 7.58 15.06 -2.48
C MET A 116 7.99 13.96 -1.49
N GLN A 117 7.17 13.67 -0.47
CA GLN A 117 7.43 12.58 0.45
C GLN A 117 6.99 11.24 -0.16
N THR A 118 7.86 10.21 -0.07
CA THR A 118 7.52 8.86 -0.52
C THR A 118 6.47 8.22 0.39
N MET A 119 5.52 7.48 -0.18
CA MET A 119 4.65 6.57 0.57
C MET A 119 5.29 5.18 0.80
N CYS A 120 6.50 4.96 0.27
CA CYS A 120 7.30 3.76 0.44
C CYS A 120 8.69 4.13 1.00
N PRO A 121 8.87 4.31 2.32
CA PRO A 121 10.15 4.71 2.90
C PRO A 121 11.31 3.80 2.52
N ARG A 122 11.02 2.51 2.37
CA ARG A 122 12.00 1.47 2.03
C ARG A 122 12.05 1.17 0.53
N SER A 123 11.52 2.02 -0.35
CA SER A 123 11.67 1.83 -1.80
C SER A 123 13.14 1.78 -2.22
N THR A 124 13.43 1.04 -3.28
CA THR A 124 14.74 0.97 -3.92
C THR A 124 14.64 1.41 -5.38
N SER A 125 15.78 1.67 -6.04
CA SER A 125 15.78 2.11 -7.44
C SER A 125 15.17 1.05 -8.36
N GLY A 126 15.44 -0.23 -8.14
CA GLY A 126 14.85 -1.34 -8.88
C GLY A 126 13.33 -1.44 -8.66
N CYS A 127 12.88 -1.34 -7.41
CA CYS A 127 11.46 -1.33 -7.07
C CYS A 127 10.69 -0.15 -7.67
N VAL A 128 11.28 1.04 -7.67
CA VAL A 128 10.66 2.23 -8.28
C VAL A 128 10.49 2.01 -9.78
N GLY A 129 11.52 1.46 -10.44
CA GLY A 129 11.45 1.10 -11.87
C GLY A 129 10.36 0.06 -12.19
N GLY A 130 10.09 -0.87 -11.26
CA GLY A 130 9.03 -1.88 -11.40
C GLY A 130 7.70 -1.55 -10.68
N CYS A 131 7.48 -0.29 -10.27
CA CYS A 131 6.35 0.05 -9.40
C CYS A 131 4.99 -0.31 -10.01
N VAL A 132 4.17 -1.06 -9.27
CA VAL A 132 2.89 -1.60 -9.75
C VAL A 132 1.85 -0.54 -10.13
N THR A 133 1.90 0.65 -9.53
CA THR A 133 0.99 1.77 -9.87
C THR A 133 1.59 2.80 -10.81
N THR A 134 2.85 2.63 -11.22
CA THR A 134 3.49 3.51 -12.21
C THR A 134 3.71 2.80 -13.54
N HIS A 135 4.06 1.51 -13.49
CA HIS A 135 4.63 0.77 -14.61
C HIS A 135 3.88 -0.53 -14.95
N SER A 136 2.76 -0.87 -14.28
CA SER A 136 1.90 -1.95 -14.78
C SER A 136 1.06 -1.45 -15.97
N GLU A 137 0.71 -2.35 -16.89
CA GLU A 137 -0.12 -2.01 -18.07
C GLU A 137 -1.49 -1.42 -17.67
N GLN A 138 -1.98 -1.75 -16.47
CA GLN A 138 -3.24 -1.27 -15.90
C GLN A 138 -3.06 -0.07 -14.95
N ALA A 139 -1.84 0.48 -14.86
CA ALA A 139 -1.50 1.53 -13.91
C ALA A 139 -2.04 2.92 -14.30
N SER A 140 -2.00 3.30 -15.57
CA SER A 140 -2.16 4.69 -16.02
C SER A 140 -3.43 4.91 -16.83
N LEU A 141 -4.56 5.15 -16.15
CA LEU A 141 -5.86 5.40 -16.79
C LEU A 141 -6.48 6.72 -16.31
N GLY A 142 -6.06 7.85 -16.89
CA GLY A 142 -6.71 9.17 -16.76
C GLY A 142 -7.25 9.49 -15.36
N ARG A 143 -8.59 9.45 -15.19
CA ARG A 143 -9.27 9.76 -13.91
C ARG A 143 -8.87 8.86 -12.74
N THR A 144 -8.36 7.66 -12.98
CA THR A 144 -7.85 6.75 -11.93
C THR A 144 -6.65 7.35 -11.21
N ASP A 145 -5.78 8.05 -11.93
CA ASP A 145 -4.62 8.70 -11.34
C ASP A 145 -5.02 9.89 -10.47
N VAL A 146 -6.02 10.66 -10.90
CA VAL A 146 -6.59 11.74 -10.07
C VAL A 146 -7.21 11.17 -8.79
N VAL A 147 -7.94 10.05 -8.87
CA VAL A 147 -8.51 9.37 -7.68
C VAL A 147 -7.42 8.93 -6.70
N ARG A 148 -6.33 8.35 -7.20
CA ARG A 148 -5.19 7.93 -6.34
C ARG A 148 -4.50 9.13 -5.72
N LEU A 149 -4.34 10.23 -6.47
CA LEU A 149 -3.77 11.49 -5.97
C LEU A 149 -4.59 12.02 -4.79
N VAL A 150 -5.91 12.17 -4.95
CA VAL A 150 -6.75 12.67 -3.85
C VAL A 150 -6.78 11.70 -2.66
N LYS A 151 -6.71 10.38 -2.86
CA LYS A 151 -6.56 9.42 -1.75
C LYS A 151 -5.23 9.58 -1.01
N THR A 152 -4.12 9.77 -1.74
CA THR A 152 -2.80 10.04 -1.15
C THR A 152 -2.83 11.32 -0.32
N LEU A 153 -3.33 12.42 -0.90
CA LEU A 153 -3.45 13.69 -0.20
C LEU A 153 -4.36 13.61 1.03
N PHE A 154 -5.47 12.86 0.94
CA PHE A 154 -6.37 12.69 2.07
C PHE A 154 -5.73 11.92 3.23
N HIS A 155 -4.85 10.94 2.96
CA HIS A 155 -4.08 10.29 4.02
C HIS A 155 -3.02 11.20 4.62
N LEU A 156 -2.38 12.04 3.79
CA LEU A 156 -1.34 12.95 4.27
C LEU A 156 -1.93 14.07 5.12
N HIS A 157 -2.98 14.73 4.65
CA HIS A 157 -3.52 15.96 5.26
C HIS A 157 -4.76 15.73 6.14
N ARG A 158 -5.51 14.63 5.95
CA ARG A 158 -6.73 14.30 6.71
C ARG A 158 -6.71 12.87 7.26
N PRO A 159 -5.61 12.40 7.89
CA PRO A 159 -5.45 11.00 8.26
C PRO A 159 -6.55 10.48 9.21
N ALA A 160 -7.02 11.29 10.17
CA ALA A 160 -8.11 10.87 11.04
C ALA A 160 -9.42 10.59 10.27
N SER A 161 -9.76 11.44 9.29
CA SER A 161 -10.91 11.25 8.41
C SER A 161 -10.70 10.03 7.50
N ALA A 162 -9.50 9.86 6.95
CA ALA A 162 -9.11 8.70 6.14
C ALA A 162 -9.33 7.38 6.92
N PHE A 163 -8.85 7.30 8.17
CA PHE A 163 -9.03 6.12 9.01
C PHE A 163 -10.47 5.90 9.45
N CYS A 164 -11.27 6.95 9.65
CA CYS A 164 -12.70 6.80 9.89
C CYS A 164 -13.43 6.15 8.70
N LEU A 165 -13.13 6.59 7.47
CA LEU A 165 -13.71 5.98 6.27
C LEU A 165 -13.24 4.53 6.08
N THR A 166 -11.96 4.26 6.30
CA THR A 166 -11.40 2.89 6.27
C THR A 166 -12.12 2.01 7.30
N GLY A 167 -12.26 2.48 8.55
CA GLY A 167 -12.95 1.75 9.61
C GLY A 167 -14.42 1.45 9.27
N GLU A 168 -15.12 2.40 8.63
CA GLU A 168 -16.48 2.16 8.15
C GLU A 168 -16.54 1.03 7.12
N GLU A 169 -15.68 1.08 6.10
CA GLU A 169 -15.71 0.08 5.03
C GLU A 169 -15.24 -1.30 5.51
N LEU A 170 -14.24 -1.37 6.39
CA LEU A 170 -13.83 -2.62 7.06
C LEU A 170 -14.96 -3.21 7.91
N ARG A 171 -15.67 -2.38 8.69
CA ARG A 171 -16.82 -2.83 9.48
C ARG A 171 -17.93 -3.39 8.60
N LYS A 172 -18.25 -2.73 7.48
CA LYS A 172 -19.25 -3.21 6.51
C LYS A 172 -18.83 -4.52 5.86
N LEU A 173 -17.57 -4.61 5.41
CA LEU A 173 -17.01 -5.83 4.81
C LEU A 173 -17.07 -7.01 5.77
N ARG A 174 -16.64 -6.80 7.03
CA ARG A 174 -16.69 -7.79 8.11
C ARG A 174 -18.12 -8.26 8.39
N LYS A 175 -19.07 -7.32 8.47
CA LYS A 175 -20.48 -7.63 8.73
C LYS A 175 -21.09 -8.48 7.63
N ALA A 176 -20.76 -8.19 6.36
CA ALA A 176 -21.31 -8.91 5.22
C ALA A 176 -20.71 -10.31 5.02
N ASN A 177 -19.42 -10.49 5.31
CA ASN A 177 -18.66 -11.69 4.88
C ASN A 177 -18.06 -12.52 6.02
N GLY A 178 -18.20 -12.08 7.27
CA GLY A 178 -17.50 -12.71 8.39
C GLY A 178 -15.99 -12.70 8.16
N ARG A 179 -15.31 -13.86 8.33
CA ARG A 179 -13.84 -14.01 8.14
C ARG A 179 -13.45 -14.25 6.67
N LYS A 180 -14.41 -14.49 5.79
CA LYS A 180 -14.18 -14.77 4.36
C LYS A 180 -14.04 -13.47 3.57
N CYS A 181 -13.12 -12.62 4.00
CA CYS A 181 -12.78 -11.37 3.34
C CYS A 181 -11.34 -11.00 3.64
N ARG A 182 -10.74 -10.09 2.87
CA ARG A 182 -9.39 -9.59 3.11
C ARG A 182 -9.31 -8.07 3.10
N TRP A 183 -8.34 -7.58 3.87
CA TRP A 183 -7.88 -6.20 3.79
C TRP A 183 -6.43 -6.19 3.33
N ARG A 184 -6.21 -5.78 2.09
CA ARG A 184 -4.88 -5.47 1.57
C ARG A 184 -4.47 -4.11 2.14
N VAL A 185 -3.67 -4.14 3.20
CA VAL A 185 -3.35 -2.95 4.00
C VAL A 185 -2.57 -1.93 3.17
N ASN A 186 -1.64 -2.40 2.32
CA ASN A 186 -0.88 -1.57 1.40
C ASN A 186 -0.93 -2.14 -0.03
N ILE A 187 -1.28 -1.34 -1.04
CA ILE A 187 -1.28 -1.81 -2.44
C ILE A 187 -0.01 -1.35 -3.17
N SER A 188 0.38 -0.10 -2.96
CA SER A 188 1.43 0.60 -3.71
C SER A 188 2.24 1.55 -2.83
N ASP A 189 2.04 1.46 -1.53
CA ASP A 189 2.73 2.14 -0.46
C ASP A 189 3.42 1.10 0.44
N ASP A 190 4.25 1.53 1.39
CA ASP A 190 4.85 0.67 2.41
C ASP A 190 4.93 1.39 3.77
N ILE A 191 3.84 2.07 4.11
CA ILE A 191 3.62 2.69 5.41
C ILE A 191 3.28 1.61 6.43
N ARG A 192 3.79 1.76 7.66
CA ARG A 192 3.37 0.92 8.80
C ARG A 192 2.07 1.44 9.40
N TRP A 193 0.98 1.30 8.64
CA TRP A 193 -0.36 1.76 9.04
C TRP A 193 -0.82 1.19 10.39
N GLU A 194 -0.31 0.03 10.79
CA GLU A 194 -0.55 -0.58 12.09
C GLU A 194 -0.02 0.23 13.26
N LEU A 195 1.00 1.07 13.05
CA LEU A 195 1.54 1.98 14.05
C LEU A 195 0.75 3.29 14.08
N LEU A 196 0.30 3.78 12.93
CA LEU A 196 -0.41 5.07 12.80
C LEU A 196 -1.90 4.97 13.12
N ALA A 197 -2.52 3.81 12.88
CA ALA A 197 -3.95 3.58 13.10
C ALA A 197 -4.21 2.18 13.70
N PRO A 198 -3.63 1.85 14.87
CA PRO A 198 -3.78 0.53 15.50
C PRO A 198 -5.25 0.16 15.74
N GLY A 199 -6.13 1.16 15.90
CA GLY A 199 -7.57 1.00 16.07
C GLY A 199 -8.28 0.28 14.92
N LEU A 200 -7.75 0.31 13.69
CA LEU A 200 -8.38 -0.35 12.54
C LEU A 200 -8.45 -1.88 12.69
N TRP A 201 -7.54 -2.48 13.46
CA TRP A 201 -7.56 -3.93 13.70
C TRP A 201 -8.67 -4.39 14.65
N THR A 202 -9.34 -3.46 15.35
CA THR A 202 -10.52 -3.79 16.17
C THR A 202 -11.70 -4.27 15.33
N PHE A 203 -11.73 -3.96 14.02
CA PHE A 203 -12.75 -4.43 13.08
C PHE A 203 -12.56 -5.89 12.65
N LYS A 204 -11.45 -6.55 13.05
CA LYS A 204 -11.20 -8.00 12.88
C LYS A 204 -11.31 -8.51 11.43
N VAL A 205 -11.04 -7.66 10.44
CA VAL A 205 -10.84 -8.08 9.05
C VAL A 205 -9.42 -8.65 8.93
N PRO A 206 -9.23 -9.86 8.37
CA PRO A 206 -7.90 -10.41 8.12
C PRO A 206 -7.10 -9.50 7.17
N GLY A 207 -6.06 -8.86 7.69
CA GLY A 207 -5.22 -7.91 6.96
C GLY A 207 -3.93 -8.54 6.47
N TYR A 208 -3.46 -8.13 5.30
CA TYR A 208 -2.15 -8.55 4.80
C TYR A 208 -1.43 -7.42 4.07
N ALA A 209 -0.10 -7.48 4.08
CA ALA A 209 0.77 -6.48 3.47
C ALA A 209 2.05 -7.09 2.90
N TYR A 210 2.60 -6.48 1.85
CA TYR A 210 3.97 -6.77 1.39
C TYR A 210 4.87 -5.63 1.86
N THR A 211 6.03 -5.94 2.41
CA THR A 211 6.83 -4.94 3.12
C THR A 211 8.30 -5.08 2.80
N LYS A 212 9.02 -3.99 2.57
CA LYS A 212 10.49 -3.97 2.40
C LYS A 212 11.23 -3.68 3.70
N TRP A 213 10.49 -3.37 4.75
CA TRP A 213 10.98 -3.35 6.13
C TRP A 213 11.49 -4.73 6.54
N THR A 214 12.51 -4.79 7.39
CA THR A 214 12.95 -6.07 7.95
C THR A 214 11.94 -6.61 8.97
N PRO A 215 11.98 -7.91 9.31
CA PRO A 215 11.16 -8.46 10.39
C PRO A 215 11.37 -7.77 11.74
N GLN A 216 12.57 -7.23 12.00
CA GLN A 216 12.85 -6.47 13.22
C GLN A 216 12.18 -5.09 13.20
N GLU A 217 12.17 -4.42 12.04
CA GLU A 217 11.56 -3.09 11.90
C GLU A 217 10.02 -3.13 11.81
N ARG A 218 9.47 -4.27 11.37
CA ARG A 218 8.03 -4.51 11.21
C ARG A 218 7.65 -5.98 11.48
N PRO A 219 7.62 -6.42 12.75
CA PRO A 219 7.44 -7.84 13.13
C PRO A 219 6.03 -8.43 12.91
N GLY A 220 5.11 -7.68 12.28
CA GLY A 220 3.71 -8.07 12.13
C GLY A 220 2.91 -7.95 13.43
N ARG A 221 1.63 -8.34 13.39
CA ARG A 221 0.74 -8.36 14.57
C ARG A 221 -0.44 -9.30 14.35
N LYS A 222 -1.15 -9.65 15.42
CA LYS A 222 -2.39 -10.43 15.30
C LYS A 222 -3.38 -9.75 14.34
N GLY A 223 -3.81 -10.49 13.32
CA GLY A 223 -4.70 -9.97 12.26
C GLY A 223 -3.97 -9.22 11.13
N LEU A 224 -2.64 -9.16 11.14
CA LEU A 224 -1.81 -8.68 10.04
C LEU A 224 -0.79 -9.75 9.62
N SER A 225 -0.97 -10.26 8.42
CA SER A 225 -0.08 -11.21 7.76
C SER A 225 0.92 -10.45 6.87
N LEU A 226 2.23 -10.56 7.16
CA LEU A 226 3.27 -9.92 6.36
C LEU A 226 3.94 -10.89 5.39
N VAL A 227 4.29 -10.35 4.22
CA VAL A 227 5.24 -10.95 3.27
C VAL A 227 6.37 -9.96 3.03
N TYR A 228 7.58 -10.36 3.36
CA TYR A 228 8.76 -9.50 3.22
C TYR A 228 9.21 -9.51 1.76
N SER A 229 9.27 -8.35 1.12
CA SER A 229 9.64 -8.21 -0.28
C SER A 229 11.16 -8.11 -0.36
N ALA A 230 11.79 -9.15 -0.91
CA ALA A 230 13.18 -9.08 -1.29
C ALA A 230 13.43 -7.94 -2.28
N THR A 231 14.64 -7.39 -2.22
CA THR A 231 15.10 -6.30 -3.07
C THR A 231 16.57 -6.53 -3.40
N GLU A 232 17.18 -5.63 -4.15
CA GLU A 232 18.62 -5.61 -4.39
C GLU A 232 19.48 -5.43 -3.12
N ARG A 233 18.89 -4.93 -2.02
CA ARG A 233 19.56 -4.85 -0.70
C ARG A 233 19.67 -6.18 0.05
N HIS A 234 19.02 -7.24 -0.42
CA HIS A 234 19.02 -8.54 0.25
C HIS A 234 19.94 -9.50 -0.50
N THR A 235 20.73 -10.29 0.21
CA THR A 235 21.44 -11.45 -0.34
C THR A 235 20.51 -12.67 -0.38
N ASP A 236 20.90 -13.72 -1.09
CA ASP A 236 20.19 -15.01 -1.03
C ASP A 236 20.22 -15.60 0.40
N ALA A 237 21.28 -15.32 1.17
CA ALA A 237 21.38 -15.72 2.57
C ALA A 237 20.36 -14.98 3.45
N ASP A 238 20.14 -13.67 3.23
CA ASP A 238 19.12 -12.91 3.96
C ASP A 238 17.72 -13.47 3.73
N ILE A 239 17.42 -13.82 2.46
CA ILE A 239 16.14 -14.44 2.09
C ILE A 239 15.98 -15.80 2.78
N THR A 240 17.02 -16.63 2.74
CA THR A 240 17.03 -17.95 3.36
C THR A 240 16.85 -17.86 4.87
N ASN A 241 17.49 -16.89 5.53
CA ASN A 241 17.36 -16.66 6.96
C ASN A 241 15.93 -16.23 7.33
N MET A 242 15.31 -15.31 6.57
CA MET A 242 13.91 -14.95 6.79
C MET A 242 12.96 -16.14 6.66
N LEU A 243 13.20 -17.04 5.71
CA LEU A 243 12.40 -18.27 5.56
C LEU A 243 12.58 -19.22 6.75
N ARG A 244 13.82 -19.41 7.21
CA ARG A 244 14.13 -20.22 8.41
C ARG A 244 13.46 -19.67 9.66
N ASP A 245 13.35 -18.35 9.76
CA ASP A 245 12.64 -17.65 10.84
C ASP A 245 11.10 -17.73 10.72
N GLY A 246 10.59 -18.52 9.76
CA GLY A 246 9.16 -18.77 9.58
C GLY A 246 8.44 -17.69 8.77
N HIS A 247 9.17 -16.80 8.11
CA HIS A 247 8.57 -15.74 7.30
C HIS A 247 8.28 -16.18 5.87
N ARG A 248 7.41 -15.43 5.21
CA ARG A 248 7.21 -15.52 3.75
C ARG A 248 7.96 -14.39 3.08
N VAL A 249 8.64 -14.72 1.99
CA VAL A 249 9.46 -13.75 1.26
C VAL A 249 9.01 -13.66 -0.18
N ALA A 250 8.58 -12.48 -0.63
CA ALA A 250 8.29 -12.23 -2.03
C ALA A 250 9.60 -11.97 -2.80
N VAL A 251 9.81 -12.71 -3.88
CA VAL A 251 10.99 -12.61 -4.74
C VAL A 251 10.54 -12.37 -6.17
N VAL A 252 11.08 -11.32 -6.80
CA VAL A 252 10.84 -11.05 -8.21
C VAL A 252 11.88 -11.83 -9.02
N LEU A 253 11.43 -12.77 -9.84
CA LEU A 253 12.24 -13.59 -10.72
C LEU A 253 12.16 -13.07 -12.16
N ASP A 254 13.28 -13.09 -12.86
CA ASP A 254 13.42 -12.68 -14.26
C ASP A 254 12.97 -13.78 -15.22
N VAL A 255 11.69 -14.11 -15.12
CA VAL A 255 11.03 -15.14 -15.91
C VAL A 255 9.66 -14.64 -16.38
N ARG A 256 9.07 -15.29 -17.39
CA ARG A 256 7.66 -15.06 -17.71
C ARG A 256 6.80 -15.75 -16.65
N PRO A 257 5.54 -15.33 -16.43
CA PRO A 257 4.65 -15.99 -15.47
C PRO A 257 4.56 -17.51 -15.65
N ALA A 258 4.53 -17.99 -16.90
CA ALA A 258 4.44 -19.43 -17.21
C ALA A 258 5.73 -20.21 -16.92
N ASP A 259 6.87 -19.53 -16.73
CA ASP A 259 8.16 -20.14 -16.46
C ASP A 259 8.61 -19.93 -15.00
N LEU A 260 7.67 -19.55 -14.11
CA LEU A 260 7.98 -19.42 -12.68
C LEU A 260 8.31 -20.82 -12.12
N PRO A 261 9.48 -21.03 -11.50
CA PRO A 261 9.87 -22.36 -11.02
C PRO A 261 9.08 -22.74 -9.76
N ASP A 262 8.84 -24.03 -9.57
CA ASP A 262 8.22 -24.55 -8.33
C ASP A 262 9.19 -24.52 -7.13
N VAL A 263 10.51 -24.45 -7.39
CA VAL A 263 11.57 -24.38 -6.39
C VAL A 263 12.58 -23.31 -6.78
N TRP A 264 12.93 -22.43 -5.85
CA TRP A 264 13.99 -21.44 -6.00
C TRP A 264 14.97 -21.54 -4.84
N LYS A 265 16.25 -21.80 -5.15
CA LYS A 265 17.32 -21.98 -4.14
C LYS A 265 16.97 -23.01 -3.06
N GLY A 266 16.34 -24.12 -3.46
CA GLY A 266 15.93 -25.20 -2.56
C GLY A 266 14.67 -24.92 -1.73
N CYS A 267 13.99 -23.80 -1.96
CA CYS A 267 12.76 -23.42 -1.25
C CYS A 267 11.53 -23.51 -2.17
N PRO A 268 10.39 -24.04 -1.70
CA PRO A 268 9.15 -24.04 -2.45
C PRO A 268 8.69 -22.62 -2.82
N VAL A 269 8.21 -22.47 -4.05
CA VAL A 269 7.70 -21.21 -4.60
C VAL A 269 6.19 -21.31 -4.74
N SER A 270 5.48 -20.40 -4.09
CA SER A 270 4.06 -20.15 -4.36
C SER A 270 3.94 -19.06 -5.43
N ASP A 271 3.14 -19.29 -6.47
CA ASP A 271 2.95 -18.32 -7.55
C ASP A 271 2.08 -17.13 -7.12
N GLY A 272 2.75 -16.02 -6.77
CA GLY A 272 2.12 -14.75 -6.45
C GLY A 272 1.56 -13.99 -7.66
N ASN A 273 1.68 -14.53 -8.88
CA ASN A 273 1.01 -14.02 -10.06
C ASN A 273 -0.44 -14.51 -10.16
N VAL A 274 -0.74 -15.70 -9.63
CA VAL A 274 -2.08 -16.30 -9.67
C VAL A 274 -2.98 -15.69 -8.61
N THR A 275 -2.57 -15.73 -7.34
CA THR A 275 -3.36 -15.22 -6.22
C THR A 275 -2.59 -14.17 -5.42
N ASP A 276 -3.34 -13.18 -4.92
CA ASP A 276 -2.83 -12.23 -3.92
C ASP A 276 -3.34 -12.57 -2.51
N ASP A 277 -4.15 -13.64 -2.34
CA ASP A 277 -4.57 -14.10 -1.01
C ASP A 277 -3.46 -14.89 -0.31
N LEU A 278 -2.59 -14.15 0.37
CA LEU A 278 -1.49 -14.75 1.12
C LEU A 278 -1.93 -15.67 2.26
N TYR A 279 -3.20 -15.65 2.68
CA TYR A 279 -3.68 -16.57 3.72
C TYR A 279 -3.84 -18.01 3.22
N THR A 280 -3.83 -18.25 1.91
CA THR A 280 -3.81 -19.61 1.35
C THR A 280 -2.40 -20.16 1.19
N HIS A 281 -1.38 -19.31 1.32
CA HIS A 281 0.02 -19.73 1.22
C HIS A 281 0.43 -20.38 2.54
N GLN A 282 0.75 -21.67 2.51
CA GLN A 282 1.34 -22.38 3.65
C GLN A 282 2.75 -21.81 3.90
N GLY A 283 3.00 -21.24 5.08
CA GLY A 283 4.29 -20.63 5.43
C GLY A 283 5.23 -21.60 6.17
N PRO A 284 6.56 -21.38 6.16
CA PRO A 284 7.33 -20.39 5.39
C PRO A 284 7.46 -20.76 3.90
N CYS A 285 7.42 -19.76 3.00
CA CYS A 285 7.55 -20.00 1.57
C CYS A 285 8.09 -18.79 0.80
N ILE A 286 8.63 -19.03 -0.39
CA ILE A 286 8.84 -17.99 -1.39
C ILE A 286 7.50 -17.64 -2.03
N VAL A 287 7.19 -16.36 -2.14
CA VAL A 287 6.11 -15.86 -3.00
C VAL A 287 6.75 -15.35 -4.29
N GLY A 288 6.80 -16.22 -5.29
CA GLY A 288 7.44 -15.92 -6.57
C GLY A 288 6.60 -14.95 -7.39
N LEU A 289 7.23 -13.91 -7.91
CA LEU A 289 6.62 -12.94 -8.81
C LEU A 289 7.44 -12.87 -10.09
N SER A 290 6.78 -12.87 -11.23
CA SER A 290 7.49 -12.62 -12.49
C SER A 290 7.86 -11.14 -12.60
N VAL A 291 8.99 -10.83 -13.22
CA VAL A 291 9.34 -9.45 -13.56
C VAL A 291 8.24 -8.82 -14.42
N LYS A 292 7.84 -7.59 -14.08
CA LYS A 292 6.80 -6.82 -14.79
C LYS A 292 7.36 -5.47 -15.17
N GLY A 293 7.02 -5.02 -16.36
CA GLY A 293 7.44 -3.72 -16.88
C GLY A 293 6.85 -3.50 -18.27
N PRO A 294 6.48 -2.26 -18.61
CA PRO A 294 5.84 -1.93 -19.87
C PRO A 294 6.86 -1.84 -21.01
N THR A 295 8.16 -1.78 -20.70
CA THR A 295 9.26 -1.68 -21.67
C THR A 295 10.41 -2.61 -21.29
N LEU A 296 11.21 -3.00 -22.29
CA LEU A 296 12.44 -3.77 -22.09
C LEU A 296 13.43 -3.02 -21.18
N ALA A 297 13.59 -1.72 -21.37
CA ALA A 297 14.48 -0.88 -20.57
C ALA A 297 14.13 -0.90 -19.06
N ILE A 298 12.85 -0.99 -18.70
CA ILE A 298 12.43 -1.14 -17.30
C ILE A 298 12.83 -2.50 -16.74
N LYS A 299 12.59 -3.58 -17.50
CA LYS A 299 12.98 -4.94 -17.10
C LYS A 299 14.50 -5.06 -16.96
N GLU A 300 15.27 -4.52 -17.90
CA GLU A 300 16.74 -4.46 -17.84
C GLU A 300 17.24 -3.69 -16.62
N ARG A 301 16.60 -2.56 -16.26
CA ARG A 301 16.94 -1.83 -15.04
C ARG A 301 16.73 -2.70 -13.80
N MET A 302 15.63 -3.44 -13.72
CA MET A 302 15.35 -4.33 -12.59
C MET A 302 16.38 -5.46 -12.50
N ARG A 303 16.82 -6.03 -13.62
CA ARG A 303 17.91 -7.03 -13.68
C ARG A 303 19.23 -6.44 -13.22
N ARG A 304 19.64 -5.31 -13.82
CA ARG A 304 20.92 -4.65 -13.53
C ARG A 304 21.05 -4.21 -12.07
N THR A 305 19.94 -3.80 -11.46
CA THR A 305 19.94 -3.46 -10.03
C THR A 305 19.95 -4.70 -9.13
N GLY A 306 19.60 -5.89 -9.62
CA GLY A 306 19.42 -7.10 -8.81
C GLY A 306 18.04 -7.19 -8.13
N PHE A 307 17.09 -6.32 -8.52
CA PHE A 307 15.72 -6.39 -8.04
C PHE A 307 14.96 -7.57 -8.65
N ALA A 308 15.15 -7.83 -9.95
CA ALA A 308 14.72 -9.06 -10.60
C ALA A 308 15.89 -10.05 -10.60
N ARG A 309 15.69 -11.21 -9.98
CA ARG A 309 16.72 -12.24 -9.80
C ARG A 309 16.63 -13.33 -10.87
N PRO A 310 17.73 -13.98 -11.23
CA PRO A 310 17.65 -15.20 -12.03
C PRO A 310 16.83 -16.27 -11.29
N ALA A 311 16.05 -17.02 -12.05
CA ALA A 311 15.37 -18.23 -11.56
C ALA A 311 16.40 -19.34 -11.28
#